data_AF-X1BHK6-F1
#
_entry.id   AF-X1BHK6-F1
#
_cell.length_a   1.000
_cell.length_b   1.000
_cell.length_c   1.000
_cell.angle_alpha   90.00
_cell.angle_beta   90.00
_cell.angle_gamma   90.00
#
_symmetry.space_group_name_H-M   'P 1'
#
loop_
_entity.id
_entity.type
_entity.pdbx_description
1 polymer ?
#
loop_
_entity_poly.entity_id
_entity_poly.type
_entity_poly.pdbx_seq_one_letter_code
_entity_poly.pdbx_strand_id
1 'polypeptide(L)'
;LYSFVTSRRVSEENAKKIDAWIKSLDVGFYSVEYSWRKGEHPKQGSFNPDLFIKIRRDILVVEIKADTDISSENKAKLRYARQHFDRLNELQSEYKYYFKFLSPSSYDLFFQNLREGKHKAFKSNIEAKLDDLDRASL
;
A
#
# COMPACT_ATOMS: atom_id res chain seq x y z
N LEU A 1 12.60 4.86 9.21
CA LEU A 1 11.68 3.98 8.43
C LEU A 1 12.10 3.83 6.96
N TYR A 2 12.34 4.92 6.23
CA TYR A 2 12.63 4.86 4.78
C TYR A 2 13.94 4.18 4.38
N SER A 3 15.04 4.40 5.11
CA SER A 3 16.36 3.84 4.73
C SER A 3 16.37 2.30 4.73
N PHE A 4 15.60 1.66 5.61
CA PHE A 4 15.51 0.21 5.71
C PHE A 4 14.77 -0.41 4.53
N VAL A 5 13.70 0.24 4.06
CA VAL A 5 12.96 -0.25 2.91
C VAL A 5 13.79 -0.08 1.64
N THR A 6 14.53 1.03 1.52
CA THR A 6 15.47 1.25 0.42
C THR A 6 16.61 0.24 0.42
N SER A 7 17.23 -0.06 1.58
CA SER A 7 18.35 -1.01 1.67
C SER A 7 17.92 -2.44 1.36
N ARG A 8 16.72 -2.86 1.76
CA ARG A 8 16.20 -4.19 1.42
C ARG A 8 15.86 -4.33 -0.06
N ARG A 9 15.40 -3.28 -0.75
CA ARG A 9 15.09 -3.38 -2.19
C ARG A 9 16.31 -3.63 -3.06
N VAL A 10 17.45 -3.08 -2.66
CA VAL A 10 18.72 -3.24 -3.39
C VAL A 10 19.52 -4.46 -2.94
N SER A 11 19.00 -5.29 -2.04
CA SER A 11 19.62 -6.58 -1.77
C SER A 11 19.55 -7.43 -3.04
N GLU A 12 20.63 -8.15 -3.34
CA GLU A 12 20.76 -8.89 -4.60
C GLU A 12 19.57 -9.84 -4.85
N GLU A 13 19.08 -10.47 -3.80
CA GLU A 13 17.96 -11.40 -3.84
C GLU A 13 16.63 -10.74 -4.25
N ASN A 14 16.39 -9.51 -3.79
CA ASN A 14 15.16 -8.77 -4.10
C ASN A 14 15.28 -8.08 -5.46
N ALA A 15 16.45 -7.54 -5.79
CA ALA A 15 16.71 -6.88 -7.07
C ALA A 15 16.46 -7.83 -8.26
N LYS A 16 16.77 -9.12 -8.12
CA LYS A 16 16.48 -10.16 -9.15
C LYS A 16 14.97 -10.36 -9.42
N LYS A 17 14.08 -9.85 -8.57
CA LYS A 17 12.62 -10.03 -8.66
C LYS A 17 11.87 -8.75 -8.96
N ILE A 18 12.52 -7.59 -8.85
CA ILE A 18 11.92 -6.27 -9.06
C ILE A 18 12.41 -5.75 -10.41
N ASP A 19 11.50 -5.47 -11.34
CA ASP A 19 11.86 -4.92 -12.64
C ASP A 19 12.26 -3.44 -12.51
N ALA A 20 11.49 -2.69 -11.72
CA ALA A 20 11.68 -1.27 -11.49
C ALA A 20 10.97 -0.84 -10.21
N TRP A 21 11.36 0.30 -9.64
CA TRP A 21 10.64 0.96 -8.56
C TRP A 21 10.82 2.47 -8.64
N ILE A 22 9.84 3.22 -8.12
CA ILE A 22 9.93 4.67 -7.97
C ILE A 22 9.39 5.06 -6.60
N LYS A 23 10.14 5.89 -5.88
CA LYS A 23 9.65 6.57 -4.68
C LYS A 23 8.96 7.85 -5.13
N SER A 24 7.74 8.05 -4.65
CA SER A 24 6.97 9.25 -4.95
C SER A 24 7.64 10.48 -4.34
N LEU A 25 7.50 11.62 -5.02
CA LEU A 25 7.82 12.92 -4.45
C LEU A 25 6.82 13.24 -3.34
N ASP A 26 7.19 14.11 -2.39
CA ASP A 26 6.32 14.43 -1.25
C ASP A 26 4.98 15.05 -1.69
N VAL A 27 4.95 15.73 -2.84
CA VAL A 27 3.73 16.30 -3.45
C VAL A 27 3.73 16.14 -4.97
N GLY A 28 2.54 16.04 -5.56
CA GLY A 28 2.31 16.16 -7.02
C GLY A 28 2.66 14.94 -7.87
N PHE A 29 3.07 13.81 -7.28
CA PHE A 29 3.37 12.59 -8.04
C PHE A 29 2.11 11.77 -8.36
N TYR A 30 1.31 11.46 -7.34
CA TYR A 30 0.05 10.74 -7.47
C TYR A 30 -0.94 11.24 -6.41
N SER A 31 -2.24 11.03 -6.64
CA SER A 31 -3.29 11.42 -5.71
C SER A 31 -4.36 10.35 -5.66
N VAL A 32 -4.63 9.83 -4.47
CA VAL A 32 -5.77 8.97 -4.17
C VAL A 32 -6.71 9.74 -3.24
N GLU A 33 -7.91 10.00 -3.71
CA GLU A 33 -8.95 10.67 -2.95
C GLU A 33 -9.60 9.72 -1.93
N TYR A 34 -9.95 10.25 -0.76
CA TYR A 34 -10.65 9.51 0.27
C TYR A 34 -11.54 10.43 1.10
N SER A 35 -12.52 9.83 1.77
CA SER A 35 -13.36 10.54 2.74
C SER A 35 -13.59 9.70 3.99
N TRP A 36 -13.73 10.37 5.14
CA TRP A 36 -13.96 9.74 6.43
C TRP A 36 -14.72 10.67 7.37
N ARG A 37 -15.31 10.16 8.45
CA ARG A 37 -16.03 10.98 9.43
C ARG A 37 -15.29 11.03 10.76
N LYS A 38 -15.15 12.22 11.33
CA LYS A 38 -14.74 12.44 12.72
C LYS A 38 -15.86 13.22 13.42
N GLY A 39 -16.79 12.51 14.05
CA GLY A 39 -18.04 13.12 14.54
C GLY A 39 -19.01 13.40 13.40
N GLU A 40 -19.75 14.51 13.47
CA GLU A 40 -20.84 14.82 12.53
C GLU A 40 -20.35 15.26 11.14
N HIS A 41 -19.17 15.87 11.04
CA HIS A 41 -18.69 16.42 9.77
C HIS A 41 -17.79 15.43 9.01
N PRO A 42 -18.13 15.09 7.74
CA PRO A 42 -17.24 14.35 6.87
C PRO A 42 -16.01 15.19 6.51
N LYS A 43 -14.85 14.56 6.55
CA LYS A 43 -13.58 15.07 6.04
C LYS A 43 -13.27 14.41 4.72
N GLN A 44 -12.81 15.20 3.77
CA GLN A 44 -12.28 14.75 2.49
C GLN A 44 -10.80 15.12 2.41
N GLY A 45 -10.04 14.33 1.67
CA GLY A 45 -8.65 14.62 1.39
C GLY A 45 -8.11 13.71 0.31
N SER A 46 -6.83 13.92 -0.01
CA SER A 46 -6.08 12.99 -0.82
C SER A 46 -4.76 12.63 -0.14
N PHE A 47 -4.17 11.53 -0.58
CA PHE A 47 -2.81 11.17 -0.21
C PHE A 47 -2.05 10.67 -1.43
N ASN A 48 -0.72 10.71 -1.33
CA ASN A 48 0.19 10.29 -2.38
C ASN A 48 0.94 9.05 -1.89
N PRO A 49 0.70 7.85 -2.48
CA PRO A 49 1.38 6.63 -2.06
C PRO A 49 2.89 6.77 -2.14
N ASP A 50 3.62 6.30 -1.13
CA ASP A 50 5.08 6.48 -1.06
C ASP A 50 5.87 5.82 -2.18
N LEU A 51 5.38 4.71 -2.75
CA LEU A 51 6.16 3.93 -3.69
C LEU A 51 5.35 3.06 -4.65
N PHE A 52 5.87 2.91 -5.86
CA PHE A 52 5.43 1.96 -6.86
C PHE A 52 6.54 0.95 -7.17
N ILE A 53 6.24 -0.35 -7.18
CA ILE A 53 7.16 -1.44 -7.56
C ILE A 53 6.58 -2.19 -8.75
N LYS A 54 7.35 -2.32 -9.82
CA LYS A 54 7.01 -3.14 -10.98
C LYS A 54 7.61 -4.53 -10.86
N ILE A 55 6.77 -5.54 -11.05
CA ILE A 55 7.14 -6.97 -11.09
C ILE A 55 6.39 -7.61 -12.26
N ARG A 56 7.06 -7.78 -13.39
CA ARG A 56 6.45 -8.18 -14.67
C ARG A 56 5.29 -7.25 -15.05
N ARG A 57 4.05 -7.77 -14.99
CA ARG A 57 2.81 -7.04 -15.26
C ARG A 57 2.08 -6.57 -13.99
N ASP A 58 2.64 -6.82 -12.82
CA ASP A 58 2.07 -6.35 -11.56
C ASP A 58 2.75 -5.04 -11.14
N ILE A 59 1.96 -4.09 -10.63
CA ILE A 59 2.41 -2.87 -9.97
C ILE A 59 1.95 -2.92 -8.51
N LEU A 60 2.89 -3.02 -7.58
CA LEU A 60 2.59 -2.83 -6.16
C LEU A 60 2.62 -1.34 -5.84
N VAL A 61 1.52 -0.82 -5.32
CA VAL A 61 1.41 0.55 -4.82
C VAL A 61 1.46 0.49 -3.30
N VAL A 62 2.48 1.10 -2.71
CA VAL A 62 2.80 0.94 -1.30
C VAL A 62 2.75 2.30 -0.60
N GLU A 63 1.98 2.34 0.48
CA GLU A 63 2.00 3.43 1.45
C GLU A 63 2.61 2.91 2.75
N ILE A 64 3.62 3.58 3.26
CA ILE A 64 4.33 3.23 4.48
C ILE A 64 3.64 3.88 5.67
N LYS A 65 3.43 3.10 6.73
CA LYS A 65 2.81 3.52 7.99
C LYS A 65 3.64 3.07 9.19
N ALA A 66 3.46 3.73 10.33
CA ALA A 66 3.91 3.16 11.59
C ALA A 66 3.02 1.97 11.98
N ASP A 67 3.56 1.00 12.74
CA ASP A 67 2.78 -0.16 13.20
C ASP A 67 1.58 0.24 14.09
N THR A 68 1.61 1.45 14.65
CA THR A 68 0.61 2.03 15.54
C THR A 68 -0.39 2.94 14.84
N ASP A 69 -0.29 3.15 13.51
CA ASP A 69 -1.14 4.08 12.76
C ASP A 69 -2.55 3.52 12.46
N ILE A 70 -3.18 2.96 13.50
CA ILE A 70 -4.50 2.37 13.46
C ILE A 70 -5.54 3.45 13.76
N SER A 71 -6.22 3.94 12.72
CA SER A 71 -7.22 5.01 12.85
C SER A 71 -8.35 4.87 11.84
N SER A 72 -9.49 5.50 12.12
CA SER A 72 -10.64 5.57 11.19
C SER A 72 -10.27 6.25 9.86
N GLU A 73 -9.35 7.21 9.89
CA GLU A 73 -8.83 7.86 8.69
C GLU A 73 -8.00 6.91 7.84
N ASN A 74 -7.03 6.19 8.44
CA ASN A 74 -6.21 5.23 7.69
C ASN A 74 -7.03 4.03 7.21
N LYS A 75 -8.07 3.64 7.96
CA LYS A 75 -9.05 2.66 7.50
C LYS A 75 -9.77 3.13 6.23
N ALA A 76 -10.21 4.39 6.20
CA ALA A 76 -10.80 4.97 5.00
C ALA A 76 -9.79 5.03 3.85
N LYS A 77 -8.56 5.51 4.08
CA LYS A 77 -7.50 5.54 3.05
C LYS A 77 -7.26 4.15 2.46
N LEU A 78 -7.15 3.11 3.29
CA LEU A 78 -6.97 1.72 2.83
C LEU A 78 -8.12 1.27 1.93
N ARG A 79 -9.36 1.51 2.35
CA ARG A 79 -10.57 1.14 1.58
C ARG A 79 -10.63 1.87 0.25
N TYR A 80 -10.51 3.20 0.27
CA TYR A 80 -10.61 4.03 -0.94
C TYR A 80 -9.47 3.76 -1.92
N ALA A 81 -8.26 3.50 -1.43
CA ALA A 81 -7.14 3.13 -2.30
C ALA A 81 -7.33 1.77 -2.97
N ARG A 82 -7.82 0.76 -2.24
CA ARG A 82 -8.18 -0.54 -2.85
C ARG A 82 -9.21 -0.34 -3.96
N GLN A 83 -10.30 0.36 -3.67
CA GLN A 83 -11.34 0.67 -4.66
C GLN A 83 -10.81 1.43 -5.88
N HIS A 84 -9.93 2.41 -5.65
CA HIS A 84 -9.29 3.20 -6.71
C HIS A 84 -8.50 2.32 -7.67
N PHE A 85 -7.62 1.46 -7.15
CA PHE A 85 -6.78 0.60 -7.99
C PHE A 85 -7.55 -0.59 -8.57
N ASP A 86 -8.59 -1.09 -7.90
CA ASP A 86 -9.50 -2.09 -8.46
C ASP A 86 -10.23 -1.52 -9.68
N ARG A 87 -10.76 -0.30 -9.59
CA ARG A 87 -11.36 0.41 -10.73
C ARG A 87 -10.34 0.63 -11.86
N LEU A 88 -9.11 1.02 -11.53
CA LEU A 88 -8.06 1.17 -12.55
C LEU A 88 -7.77 -0.17 -13.26
N ASN A 89 -7.82 -1.29 -12.55
CA ASN A 89 -7.65 -2.62 -13.14
C ASN A 89 -8.81 -3.05 -14.04
N GLU A 90 -9.99 -2.45 -13.89
CA GLU A 90 -11.14 -2.68 -14.78
C GLU A 90 -11.06 -1.83 -16.05
N LEU A 91 -10.46 -0.64 -15.96
CA LEU A 91 -10.37 0.32 -17.06
C LEU A 91 -9.21 0.05 -18.03
N GLN A 92 -8.22 -0.74 -17.62
CA GLN A 92 -7.09 -1.12 -18.47
C GLN A 92 -6.60 -2.53 -18.15
N SER A 93 -5.87 -3.13 -19.09
CA SER A 93 -5.34 -4.49 -18.95
C SER A 93 -3.82 -4.61 -19.09
N GLU A 94 -3.08 -3.52 -19.28
CA GLU A 94 -1.62 -3.57 -19.47
C GLU A 94 -0.93 -4.07 -18.19
N TYR A 95 -1.27 -3.44 -17.06
CA TYR A 95 -0.74 -3.75 -15.74
C TYR A 95 -1.85 -4.06 -14.74
N LYS A 96 -1.53 -4.82 -13.70
CA LYS A 96 -2.42 -5.07 -12.57
C LYS A 96 -1.87 -4.43 -11.30
N TYR A 97 -2.62 -3.51 -10.73
CA TYR A 97 -2.26 -2.73 -9.57
C TYR A 97 -2.75 -3.40 -8.29
N TYR A 98 -1.89 -3.43 -7.27
CA TYR A 98 -2.24 -3.93 -5.94
C TYR A 98 -1.77 -2.92 -4.90
N PHE A 99 -2.73 -2.32 -4.20
CA PHE A 99 -2.44 -1.41 -3.10
C PHE A 99 -2.13 -2.17 -1.82
N LYS A 100 -1.09 -1.74 -1.09
CA LYS A 100 -0.69 -2.30 0.21
C LYS A 100 -0.29 -1.18 1.16
N PHE A 101 -0.83 -1.22 2.38
CA PHE A 101 -0.15 -0.58 3.49
C PHE A 101 0.99 -1.46 3.97
N LEU A 102 2.13 -0.85 4.26
CA LEU A 102 3.31 -1.54 4.75
C LEU A 102 3.85 -0.84 6.01
N SER A 103 4.16 -1.61 7.03
CA SER A 103 4.71 -1.09 8.29
C SER A 103 5.91 -1.93 8.73
N PRO A 104 6.76 -1.43 9.64
CA PRO A 104 8.00 -2.09 10.02
C PRO A 104 7.84 -3.56 10.42
N SER A 105 6.82 -3.91 11.21
CA SER A 105 6.56 -5.29 11.62
C SER A 105 6.26 -6.27 10.48
N SER A 106 5.98 -5.78 9.26
CA SER A 106 5.63 -6.60 8.11
C SER A 106 6.68 -6.60 7.00
N TYR A 107 7.82 -5.91 7.18
CA TYR A 107 8.84 -5.81 6.13
C TYR A 107 9.45 -7.17 5.75
N ASP A 108 9.80 -8.01 6.73
CA ASP A 108 10.35 -9.34 6.48
C ASP A 108 9.42 -10.20 5.62
N LEU A 109 8.17 -10.33 6.06
CA LEU A 109 7.15 -11.11 5.38
C LEU A 109 6.81 -10.53 4.00
N PHE A 110 6.81 -9.21 3.85
CA PHE A 110 6.58 -8.55 2.56
C PHE A 110 7.64 -8.96 1.54
N PHE A 111 8.92 -8.81 1.89
CA PHE A 111 10.01 -9.13 0.97
C PHE A 111 10.13 -10.63 0.72
N GLN A 112 9.83 -11.47 1.71
CA GLN A 112 9.73 -12.92 1.50
C GLN A 112 8.65 -13.25 0.46
N ASN A 113 7.42 -12.74 0.63
CA ASN A 113 6.34 -12.99 -0.32
C ASN A 113 6.64 -12.41 -1.70
N LEU A 114 7.33 -11.27 -1.78
CA LEU A 114 7.80 -10.72 -3.05
C LEU A 114 8.74 -11.69 -3.76
N ARG A 115 9.74 -12.24 -3.06
CA ARG A 115 10.68 -13.22 -3.64
C ARG A 115 10.01 -14.51 -4.10
N GLU A 116 9.01 -14.95 -3.35
CA GLU A 116 8.22 -16.16 -3.63
C GLU A 116 7.11 -15.93 -4.66
N GLY A 117 6.92 -14.71 -5.18
CA GLY A 117 5.85 -14.38 -6.13
C GLY A 117 4.45 -14.36 -5.52
N LYS A 118 4.35 -14.31 -4.20
CA LYS A 118 3.12 -14.26 -3.38
C LYS A 118 2.70 -12.83 -3.02
N HIS A 119 3.35 -11.81 -3.57
CA HIS A 119 3.10 -10.38 -3.28
C HIS A 119 1.64 -9.95 -3.47
N LYS A 120 0.90 -10.58 -4.37
CA LYS A 120 -0.53 -10.31 -4.62
C LYS A 120 -1.38 -10.55 -3.37
N ALA A 121 -1.15 -11.70 -2.72
CA ALA A 121 -1.89 -12.17 -1.57
C ALA A 121 -1.33 -11.64 -0.24
N PHE A 122 -0.17 -10.97 -0.26
CA PHE A 122 0.40 -10.37 0.95
C PHE A 122 -0.61 -9.43 1.61
N LYS A 123 -0.75 -9.55 2.92
CA LYS A 123 -1.51 -8.64 3.78
C LYS A 123 -0.64 -8.29 4.96
N SER A 124 -0.42 -7.00 5.21
CA SER A 124 0.39 -6.57 6.35
C SER A 124 -0.38 -6.65 7.67
N ASN A 125 0.35 -6.63 8.79
CA ASN A 125 -0.24 -6.61 10.12
C ASN A 125 -1.15 -5.38 10.33
N ILE A 126 -0.76 -4.22 9.78
CA ILE A 126 -1.57 -3.00 9.89
C ILE A 126 -2.87 -3.12 9.07
N GLU A 127 -2.83 -3.71 7.88
CA GLU A 127 -4.05 -3.98 7.10
C GLU A 127 -4.99 -4.93 7.83
N ALA A 128 -4.46 -6.00 8.46
CA ALA A 128 -5.27 -6.92 9.24
C ALA A 128 -5.99 -6.21 10.40
N LYS A 129 -5.25 -5.42 11.20
CA LYS A 129 -5.82 -4.64 12.30
C LYS A 129 -6.87 -3.62 11.85
N LEU A 130 -6.66 -2.95 10.72
CA LEU A 130 -7.61 -1.97 10.18
C LEU A 130 -8.90 -2.64 9.66
N ASP A 131 -8.79 -3.81 9.05
CA ASP A 131 -9.95 -4.59 8.60
C ASP A 131 -10.75 -5.15 9.79
N ASP A 132 -10.08 -5.57 10.88
CA ASP A 132 -10.75 -6.09 12.08
C ASP A 132 -11.57 -5.01 12.83
N LEU A 133 -11.10 -3.76 12.83
CA LEU A 133 -11.88 -2.62 13.31
C LEU A 133 -13.19 -2.42 12.52
N ASP A 134 -13.28 -2.87 11.27
CA ASP A 134 -14.52 -2.82 10.49
C ASP A 134 -15.56 -3.82 11.00
N ARG A 135 -15.11 -5.00 11.42
CA ARG A 135 -15.99 -6.07 11.91
C ARG A 135 -16.53 -5.80 13.30
N ALA A 136 -15.78 -5.11 14.15
CA ALA A 136 -16.21 -4.75 15.51
C ALA A 136 -17.12 -3.50 15.56
N SER A 137 -17.31 -2.81 14.44
CA SER A 137 -18.17 -1.61 14.32
C SER A 137 -19.55 -1.91 13.69
N LEU A 138 -19.80 -3.19 13.37
CA LEU A 138 -21.07 -3.74 12.86
C LEU A 138 -21.76 -4.52 13.98
#